data_AF-A0A7V2XKS0-F1
#
_entry.id   AF-A0A7V2XKS0-F1
#
_cell.length_a   1.000
_cell.length_b   1.000
_cell.length_c   1.000
_cell.angle_alpha   90.00
_cell.angle_beta   90.00
_cell.angle_gamma   90.00
#
_symmetry.space_group_name_H-M   'P 1'
#
loop_
_entity.id
_entity.type
_entity.pdbx_description
1 polymer ?
#
loop_
_entity_poly.entity_id
_entity_poly.type
_entity_poly.pdbx_seq_one_letter_code
_entity_poly.pdbx_strand_id
1 'polypeptide(L)'
;MKFKDLKIGTRLGLGFGLLIFLSVLAVVIAILRLNGIGGINTRIIESDWVKAQAAGTINATTRANARRTMELLISTDPAHIQLVKDRIASNKKDIDVALETLDRLVYLQEGKDLLATLKQARGQYVASFGRVAQLVDAGDREGATRLMITETLPALDALQQPIDKLNALQQKVVTSSSAEVQASIAASRQLLVVLGLASALIAVGFAMWVTRSITRPLRQAVTLSQRVAQGHLDNQITVTSRDECGQLLEALRDMNDSLTSIVSQVRQGADGMATATSQIAAGNL
;
A
#
# COMPACT_ATOMS: atom_id res chain seq x y z
N MET A 1 11.16 -19.56 33.50
CA MET A 1 12.27 -18.61 33.69
C MET A 1 11.69 -17.21 33.84
N LYS A 2 12.11 -16.42 34.85
CA LYS A 2 11.67 -15.02 34.95
C LYS A 2 12.49 -14.21 33.94
N PHE A 3 11.84 -13.36 33.14
CA PHE A 3 12.51 -12.52 32.12
C PHE A 3 13.65 -11.63 32.67
N LYS A 4 13.70 -11.43 33.99
CA LYS A 4 14.76 -10.68 34.69
C LYS A 4 16.10 -11.43 34.76
N ASP A 5 16.10 -12.75 34.63
CA ASP A 5 17.32 -13.57 34.74
C ASP A 5 18.06 -13.71 33.39
N LEU A 6 17.53 -13.11 32.32
CA LEU A 6 18.16 -13.15 31.00
C LEU A 6 19.41 -12.26 30.97
N LYS A 7 20.46 -12.76 30.32
CA LYS A 7 21.65 -11.98 30.02
C LYS A 7 21.30 -10.66 29.30
N ILE A 8 22.01 -9.58 29.61
CA ILE A 8 21.80 -8.24 29.01
C ILE A 8 21.85 -8.33 27.50
N GLY A 9 22.86 -9.02 26.95
CA GLY A 9 23.00 -9.21 25.51
C GLY A 9 21.79 -9.91 24.88
N THR A 10 21.25 -10.94 25.53
CA THR A 10 20.04 -11.65 25.06
C THR A 10 18.81 -10.75 25.10
N ARG A 11 18.64 -9.94 26.15
CA ARG A 11 17.53 -8.97 26.22
C ARG A 11 17.63 -7.93 25.12
N LEU A 12 18.78 -7.29 24.94
CA LEU A 12 18.99 -6.32 23.86
C LEU A 12 18.77 -6.94 22.48
N GLY A 13 19.31 -8.15 22.26
CA GLY A 13 19.12 -8.89 21.01
C GLY A 13 17.66 -9.20 20.71
N LEU A 14 16.87 -9.63 21.70
CA LEU A 14 15.43 -9.85 21.54
C LEU A 14 14.68 -8.56 21.21
N GLY A 15 15.06 -7.44 21.84
CA GLY A 15 14.47 -6.13 21.58
C GLY A 15 14.70 -5.62 20.18
N PHE A 16 15.97 -5.51 19.80
CA PHE A 16 16.35 -5.07 18.46
C PHE A 16 15.86 -6.07 17.40
N GLY A 17 15.97 -7.37 17.66
CA GLY A 17 15.45 -8.41 16.78
C GLY A 17 13.94 -8.28 16.54
N LEU A 18 13.15 -8.05 17.59
CA LEU A 18 11.72 -7.82 17.47
C LEU A 18 11.41 -6.54 16.68
N LEU A 19 12.13 -5.44 16.92
CA LEU A 19 11.93 -4.18 16.19
C LEU A 19 12.28 -4.32 14.70
N ILE A 20 13.40 -4.98 14.38
CA ILE A 20 13.79 -5.27 13.01
C ILE A 20 12.74 -6.18 12.36
N PHE A 21 12.31 -7.24 13.05
CA PHE A 21 11.28 -8.15 12.55
C PHE A 21 9.97 -7.42 12.24
N LEU A 22 9.47 -6.58 13.15
CA LEU A 22 8.26 -5.79 12.94
C LEU A 22 8.42 -4.80 11.78
N SER A 23 9.60 -4.19 11.64
CA SER A 23 9.90 -3.27 10.54
C SER A 23 9.91 -3.99 9.19
N VAL A 24 10.58 -5.15 9.11
CA VAL A 24 10.61 -5.99 7.90
C VAL A 24 9.20 -6.48 7.57
N LEU A 25 8.44 -6.94 8.57
CA LEU A 25 7.07 -7.40 8.38
C LEU A 25 6.18 -6.27 7.82
N ALA A 26 6.29 -5.05 8.34
CA ALA A 26 5.56 -3.90 7.83
C ALA A 26 5.93 -3.57 6.37
N VAL A 27 7.23 -3.63 6.03
CA VAL A 27 7.72 -3.41 4.65
C VAL A 27 7.19 -4.50 3.70
N VAL A 28 7.25 -5.77 4.10
CA VAL A 28 6.73 -6.89 3.30
C VAL A 28 5.24 -6.73 3.04
N ILE A 29 4.46 -6.40 4.08
CA ILE A 29 3.02 -6.14 3.93
C ILE A 29 2.78 -4.95 3.00
N ALA A 30 3.54 -3.86 3.15
CA ALA A 30 3.43 -2.69 2.27
C ALA A 30 3.68 -3.06 0.81
N ILE A 31 4.72 -3.84 0.51
CA ILE A 31 5.05 -4.30 -0.84
C ILE A 31 3.93 -5.16 -1.41
N LEU A 32 3.41 -6.13 -0.65
CA LEU A 32 2.31 -7.00 -1.10
C LEU A 32 1.06 -6.18 -1.45
N ARG A 33 0.74 -5.16 -0.65
CA ARG A 33 -0.41 -4.27 -0.89
C ARG A 33 -0.19 -3.37 -2.11
N LEU A 34 1.02 -2.81 -2.27
CA LEU A 34 1.39 -2.02 -3.45
C LEU A 34 1.33 -2.84 -4.74
N ASN A 35 1.78 -4.09 -4.72
CA ASN A 35 1.67 -4.98 -5.88
C ASN A 35 0.21 -5.27 -6.26
N GLY A 36 -0.67 -5.45 -5.27
CA GLY A 36 -2.10 -5.60 -5.51
C GLY A 36 -2.73 -4.37 -6.17
N ILE A 37 -2.38 -3.17 -5.68
CA ILE A 37 -2.81 -1.89 -6.30
C ILE A 37 -2.25 -1.78 -7.72
N GLY A 38 -0.98 -2.12 -7.92
CA GLY A 38 -0.33 -2.16 -9.23
C GLY A 38 -1.10 -3.01 -10.24
N GLY A 39 -1.49 -4.23 -9.86
CA GLY A 39 -2.26 -5.12 -10.73
C GLY A 39 -3.64 -4.58 -11.13
N ILE A 40 -4.35 -3.91 -10.22
CA ILE A 40 -5.63 -3.24 -10.54
C ILE A 40 -5.38 -2.05 -11.48
N ASN A 41 -4.36 -1.23 -11.19
CA ASN A 41 -4.00 -0.08 -12.01
C ASN A 41 -3.60 -0.48 -13.44
N THR A 42 -2.82 -1.56 -13.60
CA THR A 42 -2.48 -2.13 -14.90
C THR A 42 -3.74 -2.56 -15.66
N ARG A 43 -4.71 -3.21 -15.01
CA ARG A 43 -5.99 -3.58 -15.63
C ARG A 43 -6.78 -2.35 -16.10
N ILE A 44 -6.79 -1.29 -15.31
CA ILE A 44 -7.45 -0.03 -15.69
C ILE A 44 -6.82 0.55 -16.95
N ILE A 45 -5.49 0.68 -16.97
CA ILE A 45 -4.77 1.36 -18.06
C ILE A 45 -4.75 0.50 -19.33
N GLU A 46 -4.44 -0.79 -19.22
CA GLU A 46 -4.22 -1.67 -20.37
C GLU A 46 -5.51 -2.29 -20.93
N SER A 47 -6.59 -2.35 -20.14
CA SER A 47 -7.85 -2.97 -20.56
C SER A 47 -9.03 -2.02 -20.42
N ASP A 48 -9.38 -1.56 -19.22
CA ASP A 48 -10.68 -0.91 -19.00
C ASP A 48 -10.77 0.45 -19.68
N TRP A 49 -9.70 1.26 -19.59
CA TRP A 49 -9.59 2.54 -20.29
C TRP A 49 -9.56 2.35 -21.81
N VAL A 50 -8.81 1.35 -22.31
CA VAL A 50 -8.71 1.04 -23.74
C VAL A 50 -10.08 0.67 -24.31
N LYS A 51 -10.89 -0.13 -23.60
CA LYS A 51 -12.27 -0.44 -24.02
C LYS A 51 -13.16 0.79 -24.00
N ALA A 52 -13.10 1.61 -22.96
CA ALA A 52 -13.91 2.82 -22.88
C ALA A 52 -13.56 3.80 -24.01
N GLN A 53 -12.27 3.95 -24.31
CA GLN A 53 -11.80 4.73 -25.45
C GLN A 53 -12.30 4.16 -26.78
N ALA A 54 -12.19 2.84 -27.00
CA ALA A 54 -12.67 2.20 -28.21
C ALA A 54 -14.19 2.38 -28.40
N ALA A 55 -14.99 2.19 -27.35
CA ALA A 55 -16.44 2.43 -27.39
C ALA A 55 -16.77 3.91 -27.68
N GLY A 56 -16.01 4.84 -27.08
CA GLY A 56 -16.12 6.27 -27.35
C GLY A 56 -15.76 6.64 -28.79
N THR A 57 -14.71 6.04 -29.36
CA THR A 57 -14.32 6.21 -30.77
C THR A 57 -15.44 5.76 -31.69
N ILE A 58 -16.04 4.59 -31.45
CA ILE A 58 -17.19 4.09 -32.24
C ILE A 58 -18.36 5.08 -32.16
N ASN A 59 -18.66 5.58 -30.96
CA ASN A 59 -19.73 6.57 -30.76
C ASN A 59 -19.49 7.85 -31.56
N ALA A 60 -18.33 8.47 -31.38
CA ALA A 60 -17.98 9.73 -32.01
C ALA A 60 -17.94 9.61 -33.54
N THR A 61 -17.29 8.56 -34.06
CA THR A 61 -17.14 8.34 -35.50
C THR A 61 -18.44 7.94 -36.18
N THR A 62 -19.31 7.17 -35.52
CA THR A 62 -20.65 6.84 -36.06
C THR A 62 -21.52 8.10 -36.20
N ARG A 63 -21.56 8.96 -35.18
CA ARG A 63 -22.27 10.25 -35.25
C ARG A 63 -21.65 11.17 -36.31
N ALA A 64 -20.32 11.17 -36.41
CA ALA A 64 -19.63 11.98 -37.40
C ALA A 64 -19.83 11.45 -38.84
N ASN A 65 -20.05 10.15 -39.03
CA ASN A 65 -20.46 9.57 -40.31
C ASN A 65 -21.89 9.93 -40.65
N ALA A 66 -22.82 9.89 -39.70
CA ALA A 66 -24.20 10.32 -39.93
C ALA A 66 -24.28 11.75 -40.49
N ARG A 67 -23.52 12.69 -39.90
CA ARG A 67 -23.39 14.06 -40.43
C ARG A 67 -22.83 14.08 -41.85
N ARG A 68 -21.73 13.37 -42.09
CA ARG A 68 -21.08 13.29 -43.41
C ARG A 68 -21.98 12.70 -44.49
N THR A 69 -22.82 11.73 -44.14
CA THR A 69 -23.85 11.19 -45.04
C THR A 69 -24.82 12.28 -45.49
N MET A 70 -25.24 13.16 -44.58
CA MET A 70 -26.08 14.30 -44.95
C MET A 70 -25.33 15.30 -45.85
N GLU A 71 -24.04 15.52 -45.61
CA GLU A 71 -23.19 16.36 -46.48
C GLU A 71 -23.13 15.83 -47.93
N LEU A 72 -23.14 14.50 -48.13
CA LEU A 72 -23.20 13.89 -49.48
C LEU A 72 -24.52 14.16 -50.22
N LEU A 73 -25.63 14.28 -49.50
CA LEU A 73 -26.94 14.58 -50.11
C LEU A 73 -27.07 16.05 -50.53
N ILE A 74 -26.46 16.95 -49.75
CA ILE A 74 -26.60 18.40 -49.90
C ILE A 74 -25.55 18.96 -50.87
N SER A 75 -24.33 18.42 -50.89
CA SER A 75 -23.26 18.94 -51.73
C SER A 75 -23.40 18.53 -53.20
N THR A 76 -23.07 19.47 -54.09
CA THR A 76 -22.99 19.27 -55.54
C THR A 76 -21.57 19.35 -56.08
N ASP A 77 -20.60 19.76 -55.26
CA ASP A 77 -19.19 19.86 -55.64
C ASP A 77 -18.52 18.47 -55.63
N PRO A 78 -18.04 17.95 -56.78
CA PRO A 78 -17.39 16.64 -56.86
C PRO A 78 -16.16 16.52 -55.97
N ALA A 79 -15.37 17.59 -55.80
CA ALA A 79 -14.18 17.56 -54.96
C ALA A 79 -14.55 17.39 -53.48
N HIS A 80 -15.58 18.11 -53.03
CA HIS A 80 -16.12 17.96 -51.68
C HIS A 80 -16.72 16.57 -51.44
N ILE A 81 -17.49 16.05 -52.41
CA ILE A 81 -18.07 14.69 -52.32
C ILE A 81 -16.97 13.65 -52.12
N GLN A 82 -15.89 13.72 -52.90
CA GLN A 82 -14.77 12.80 -52.76
C GLN A 82 -14.10 12.92 -51.38
N LEU A 83 -13.84 14.14 -50.92
CA LEU A 83 -13.27 14.38 -49.58
C LEU A 83 -14.14 13.77 -48.46
N VAL A 84 -15.46 13.90 -48.57
CA VAL A 84 -16.40 13.33 -47.60
C VAL A 84 -16.36 11.80 -47.64
N LYS A 85 -16.35 11.19 -48.83
CA LYS A 85 -16.19 9.73 -48.99
C LYS A 85 -14.88 9.22 -48.36
N ASP A 86 -13.77 9.90 -48.59
CA ASP A 86 -12.47 9.53 -48.02
C ASP A 86 -12.49 9.58 -46.49
N ARG A 87 -13.12 10.61 -45.91
CA ARG A 87 -13.29 10.72 -44.45
C ARG A 87 -14.17 9.61 -43.88
N ILE A 88 -15.26 9.24 -44.57
CA ILE A 88 -16.12 8.13 -44.15
C ILE A 88 -15.33 6.81 -44.20
N ALA A 89 -14.54 6.59 -45.24
CA ALA A 89 -13.68 5.43 -45.36
C ALA A 89 -12.62 5.36 -44.24
N SER A 90 -12.01 6.50 -43.88
CA SER A 90 -11.11 6.58 -42.72
C SER A 90 -11.81 6.22 -41.42
N ASN A 91 -12.96 6.84 -41.13
CA ASN A 91 -13.74 6.55 -39.92
C ASN A 91 -14.16 5.07 -39.85
N LYS A 92 -14.45 4.45 -40.99
CA LYS A 92 -14.78 3.01 -41.04
C LYS A 92 -13.61 2.16 -40.53
N LYS A 93 -12.38 2.46 -40.94
CA LYS A 93 -11.16 1.78 -40.46
C LYS A 93 -10.98 1.97 -38.96
N ASP A 94 -11.17 3.18 -38.46
CA ASP A 94 -11.07 3.47 -37.02
C ASP A 94 -12.11 2.69 -36.20
N ILE A 95 -13.33 2.58 -36.71
CA ILE A 95 -14.38 1.75 -36.10
C ILE A 95 -14.00 0.27 -36.14
N ASP A 96 -13.46 -0.23 -37.25
CA ASP A 96 -13.08 -1.64 -37.37
C ASP A 96 -11.97 -2.00 -36.35
N VAL A 97 -10.95 -1.15 -36.19
CA VAL A 97 -9.89 -1.31 -35.16
C VAL A 97 -10.47 -1.24 -33.74
N ALA A 98 -11.40 -0.33 -33.49
CA ALA A 98 -12.07 -0.22 -32.20
C ALA A 98 -12.93 -1.46 -31.89
N LEU A 99 -13.62 -2.02 -32.89
CA LEU A 99 -14.40 -3.25 -32.74
C LEU A 99 -13.51 -4.46 -32.41
N GLU A 100 -12.39 -4.62 -33.12
CA GLU A 100 -11.40 -5.68 -32.82
C GLU A 100 -10.84 -5.56 -31.40
N THR A 101 -10.57 -4.33 -30.98
CA THR A 101 -10.12 -4.03 -29.62
C THR A 101 -11.16 -4.46 -28.59
N LEU A 102 -12.43 -4.15 -28.83
CA LEU A 102 -13.53 -4.54 -27.95
C LEU A 102 -13.76 -6.06 -27.95
N ASP A 103 -13.66 -6.74 -29.08
CA ASP A 103 -13.77 -8.20 -29.15
C ASP A 103 -12.74 -8.91 -28.27
N ARG A 104 -11.52 -8.40 -28.26
CA ARG A 104 -10.42 -8.98 -27.48
C ARG A 104 -10.57 -8.71 -25.98
N LEU A 105 -11.02 -7.52 -25.61
CA LEU A 105 -10.91 -7.03 -24.22
C LEU A 105 -12.23 -7.12 -23.43
N VAL A 106 -13.39 -7.09 -24.10
CA VAL A 106 -14.69 -7.12 -23.41
C VAL A 106 -14.93 -8.49 -22.81
N TYR A 107 -14.91 -8.56 -21.48
CA TYR A 107 -15.03 -9.81 -20.74
C TYR A 107 -16.43 -10.03 -20.12
N LEU A 108 -17.16 -8.95 -19.80
CA LEU A 108 -18.50 -9.03 -19.20
C LEU A 108 -19.54 -9.52 -20.23
N GLN A 109 -20.43 -10.42 -19.80
CA GLN A 109 -21.47 -10.97 -20.67
C GLN A 109 -22.36 -9.88 -21.28
N GLU A 110 -22.85 -8.94 -20.44
CA GLU A 110 -23.63 -7.78 -20.91
C GLU A 110 -22.90 -6.97 -21.99
N GLY A 111 -21.59 -6.78 -21.83
CA GLY A 111 -20.77 -6.07 -22.82
C GLY A 111 -20.64 -6.85 -24.14
N LYS A 112 -20.50 -8.17 -24.07
CA LYS A 112 -20.44 -9.05 -25.26
C LYS A 112 -21.77 -9.04 -26.01
N ASP A 113 -22.88 -9.10 -25.30
CA ASP A 113 -24.22 -9.07 -25.88
C ASP A 113 -24.50 -7.72 -26.57
N LEU A 114 -24.12 -6.61 -25.94
CA LEU A 114 -24.20 -5.28 -26.54
C LEU A 114 -23.30 -5.15 -27.77
N LEU A 115 -22.08 -5.70 -27.73
CA LEU A 115 -21.15 -5.68 -28.87
C LEU A 115 -21.69 -6.50 -30.06
N ALA A 116 -22.28 -7.66 -29.81
CA ALA A 116 -22.92 -8.47 -30.85
C ALA A 116 -24.10 -7.73 -31.49
N THR A 117 -24.95 -7.13 -30.67
CA THR A 117 -26.10 -6.32 -31.13
C THR A 117 -25.63 -5.12 -31.96
N LEU A 118 -24.60 -4.41 -31.51
CA LEU A 118 -23.97 -3.30 -32.22
C LEU A 118 -23.47 -3.76 -33.60
N LYS A 119 -22.73 -4.87 -33.68
CA LYS A 119 -22.20 -5.39 -34.95
C LYS A 119 -23.31 -5.74 -35.95
N GLN A 120 -24.39 -6.38 -35.48
CA GLN A 120 -25.54 -6.69 -36.31
C GLN A 120 -26.21 -5.42 -36.85
N ALA A 121 -26.51 -4.46 -35.98
CA ALA A 121 -27.11 -3.18 -36.37
C ALA A 121 -26.20 -2.38 -37.32
N ARG A 122 -24.87 -2.44 -37.10
CA ARG A 122 -23.89 -1.79 -37.98
C ARG A 122 -23.92 -2.37 -39.38
N GLY A 123 -24.06 -3.68 -39.52
CA GLY A 123 -24.19 -4.33 -40.83
C GLY A 123 -25.37 -3.77 -41.63
N GLN A 124 -26.52 -3.62 -40.98
CA GLN A 124 -27.73 -3.04 -41.60
C GLN A 124 -27.54 -1.57 -41.99
N TYR A 125 -26.99 -0.76 -41.08
CA TYR A 125 -26.70 0.65 -41.33
C TYR A 125 -25.71 0.85 -42.49
N VAL A 126 -24.60 0.10 -42.52
CA VAL A 126 -23.59 0.19 -43.58
C VAL A 126 -24.16 -0.23 -44.93
N ALA A 127 -25.02 -1.27 -44.97
CA ALA A 127 -25.68 -1.70 -46.19
C ALA A 127 -26.68 -0.64 -46.72
N SER A 128 -27.46 -0.01 -45.84
CA SER A 128 -28.37 1.08 -46.21
C SER A 128 -27.60 2.29 -46.72
N PHE A 129 -26.53 2.69 -46.03
CA PHE A 129 -25.67 3.79 -46.44
C PHE A 129 -25.01 3.56 -47.80
N GLY A 130 -24.56 2.33 -48.08
CA GLY A 130 -23.99 1.97 -49.39
C GLY A 130 -24.97 2.20 -50.54
N ARG A 131 -26.26 1.90 -50.34
CA ARG A 131 -27.32 2.18 -51.32
C ARG A 131 -27.58 3.68 -51.49
N VAL A 132 -27.55 4.46 -50.41
CA VAL A 132 -27.65 5.94 -50.50
C VAL A 132 -26.49 6.51 -51.34
N ALA A 133 -25.26 6.06 -51.10
CA ALA A 133 -24.10 6.52 -51.85
C ALA A 133 -24.21 6.18 -53.35
N GLN A 134 -24.72 4.98 -53.69
CA GLN A 134 -24.97 4.59 -55.09
C GLN A 134 -26.00 5.48 -55.79
N LEU A 135 -27.08 5.87 -55.10
CA LEU A 135 -28.10 6.77 -55.66
C LEU A 135 -27.54 8.19 -55.88
N VAL A 136 -26.72 8.68 -54.94
CA VAL A 136 -25.99 9.96 -55.10
C VAL A 136 -25.07 9.91 -56.31
N ASP A 137 -24.32 8.82 -56.49
CA ASP A 137 -23.40 8.63 -57.62
C ASP A 137 -24.13 8.49 -58.96
N ALA A 138 -25.34 7.92 -58.95
CA ALA A 138 -26.23 7.85 -60.11
C ALA A 138 -26.96 9.18 -60.42
N GLY A 139 -26.81 10.21 -59.57
CA GLY A 139 -27.48 11.50 -59.71
C GLY A 139 -28.92 11.53 -59.18
N ASP A 140 -29.44 10.43 -58.66
CA ASP A 140 -30.79 10.32 -58.07
C ASP A 140 -30.80 10.80 -56.61
N ARG A 141 -30.72 12.12 -56.42
CA ARG A 141 -30.74 12.72 -55.07
C ARG A 141 -32.09 12.58 -54.37
N GLU A 142 -33.20 12.56 -55.11
CA GLU A 142 -34.53 12.41 -54.52
C GLU A 142 -34.72 11.00 -53.95
N GLY A 143 -34.35 9.98 -54.73
CA GLY A 143 -34.31 8.59 -54.27
C GLY A 143 -33.36 8.40 -53.10
N ALA A 144 -32.15 8.99 -53.16
CA ALA A 144 -31.19 8.94 -52.06
C ALA A 144 -31.75 9.56 -50.77
N THR A 145 -32.44 10.70 -50.87
CA THR A 145 -33.09 11.37 -49.73
C THR A 145 -34.22 10.54 -49.15
N ARG A 146 -35.07 9.95 -50.01
CA ARG A 146 -36.15 9.06 -49.59
C ARG A 146 -35.62 7.86 -48.82
N LEU A 147 -34.63 7.17 -49.37
CA LEU A 147 -33.98 6.02 -48.73
C LEU A 147 -33.26 6.41 -47.42
N MET A 148 -32.65 7.60 -47.38
CA MET A 148 -32.03 8.12 -46.16
C MET A 148 -33.06 8.23 -45.04
N ILE A 149 -34.23 8.81 -45.31
CA ILE A 149 -35.29 9.03 -44.33
C ILE A 149 -35.98 7.73 -43.93
N THR A 150 -36.34 6.87 -44.88
CA THR A 150 -37.17 5.69 -44.61
C THR A 150 -36.41 4.49 -44.08
N GLU A 151 -35.12 4.36 -44.39
CA GLU A 151 -34.32 3.19 -43.99
C GLU A 151 -33.05 3.56 -43.22
N THR A 152 -32.26 4.52 -43.72
CA THR A 152 -30.91 4.76 -43.18
C THR A 152 -30.92 5.44 -41.81
N LEU A 153 -31.78 6.45 -41.61
CA LEU A 153 -31.94 7.11 -40.30
C LEU A 153 -32.51 6.16 -39.23
N PRO A 154 -33.58 5.38 -39.48
CA PRO A 154 -34.02 4.36 -38.54
C PRO A 154 -32.94 3.31 -38.20
N ALA A 155 -32.17 2.85 -39.20
CA ALA A 155 -31.06 1.93 -38.95
C ALA A 155 -29.93 2.56 -38.14
N LEU A 156 -29.67 3.86 -38.32
CA LEU A 156 -28.73 4.62 -37.50
C LEU A 156 -29.20 4.73 -36.05
N ASP A 157 -30.48 5.03 -35.81
CA ASP A 157 -31.05 5.11 -34.46
C ASP A 157 -30.96 3.75 -33.74
N ALA A 158 -31.29 2.67 -34.46
CA ALA A 158 -31.15 1.30 -33.97
C ALA A 158 -29.69 0.92 -33.65
N LEU A 159 -28.72 1.45 -34.41
CA LEU A 159 -27.29 1.27 -34.15
C LEU A 159 -26.80 2.13 -32.98
N GLN A 160 -27.29 3.36 -32.83
CA GLN A 160 -26.79 4.29 -31.82
C GLN A 160 -27.13 3.83 -30.40
N GLN A 161 -28.28 3.19 -30.19
CA GLN A 161 -28.73 2.71 -28.89
C GLN A 161 -27.75 1.69 -28.23
N PRO A 162 -27.33 0.58 -28.88
CA PRO A 162 -26.35 -0.34 -28.29
C PRO A 162 -24.96 0.30 -28.15
N ILE A 163 -24.57 1.23 -29.03
CA ILE A 163 -23.32 1.99 -28.88
C ILE A 163 -23.34 2.82 -27.60
N ASP A 164 -24.40 3.59 -27.36
CA ASP A 164 -24.53 4.45 -26.18
C ASP A 164 -24.51 3.61 -24.88
N LYS A 165 -25.24 2.48 -24.87
CA LYS A 165 -25.24 1.53 -23.74
C LYS A 165 -23.86 0.92 -23.50
N LEU A 166 -23.18 0.46 -24.56
CA LEU A 166 -21.85 -0.14 -24.45
C LEU A 166 -20.83 0.89 -23.92
N ASN A 167 -20.87 2.11 -24.45
CA ASN A 167 -20.00 3.20 -24.00
C ASN A 167 -20.24 3.52 -22.51
N ALA A 168 -21.50 3.65 -22.10
CA ALA A 168 -21.85 3.87 -20.69
C ALA A 168 -21.39 2.72 -19.77
N LEU A 169 -21.55 1.47 -20.22
CA LEU A 169 -21.08 0.29 -19.49
C LEU A 169 -19.55 0.33 -19.31
N GLN A 170 -18.78 0.58 -20.38
CA GLN A 170 -17.32 0.63 -20.27
C GLN A 170 -16.85 1.81 -19.40
N GLN A 171 -17.51 2.96 -19.46
CA GLN A 171 -17.24 4.07 -18.53
C GLN A 171 -17.52 3.68 -17.07
N LYS A 172 -18.62 2.97 -16.81
CA LYS A 172 -18.93 2.44 -15.47
C LYS A 172 -17.88 1.44 -14.98
N VAL A 173 -17.36 0.59 -15.86
CA VAL A 173 -16.27 -0.35 -15.52
C VAL A 173 -15.01 0.42 -15.09
N VAL A 174 -14.62 1.46 -15.83
CA VAL A 174 -13.46 2.29 -15.48
C VAL A 174 -13.65 2.99 -14.12
N THR A 175 -14.81 3.61 -13.89
CA THR A 175 -15.08 4.33 -12.64
C THR A 175 -15.17 3.38 -11.44
N SER A 176 -15.78 2.20 -11.59
CA SER A 176 -15.82 1.18 -10.54
C SER A 176 -14.44 0.63 -10.18
N SER A 177 -13.60 0.35 -11.18
CA SER A 177 -12.23 -0.10 -10.96
C SER A 177 -11.38 0.98 -10.29
N SER A 178 -11.61 2.25 -10.63
CA SER A 178 -10.95 3.38 -9.98
C SER A 178 -11.37 3.52 -8.51
N ALA A 179 -12.64 3.30 -8.19
CA ALA A 179 -13.13 3.27 -6.82
C ALA A 179 -12.55 2.09 -6.02
N GLU A 180 -12.39 0.93 -6.64
CA GLU A 180 -11.73 -0.24 -6.03
C GLU A 180 -10.27 0.07 -5.64
N VAL A 181 -9.52 0.75 -6.52
CA VAL A 181 -8.15 1.21 -6.21
C VAL A 181 -8.14 2.14 -5.01
N GLN A 182 -9.03 3.14 -4.98
CA GLN A 182 -9.08 4.09 -3.86
C GLN A 182 -9.42 3.40 -2.53
N ALA A 183 -10.37 2.47 -2.53
CA ALA A 183 -10.72 1.67 -1.36
C ALA A 183 -9.53 0.81 -0.89
N SER A 184 -8.82 0.18 -1.82
CA SER A 184 -7.62 -0.63 -1.53
C SER A 184 -6.49 0.22 -0.94
N ILE A 185 -6.26 1.43 -1.46
CA ILE A 185 -5.29 2.40 -0.92
C ILE A 185 -5.68 2.80 0.49
N ALA A 186 -6.94 3.19 0.72
CA ALA A 186 -7.42 3.61 2.04
C ALA A 186 -7.26 2.50 3.08
N ALA A 187 -7.66 1.27 2.75
CA ALA A 187 -7.51 0.11 3.62
C ALA A 187 -6.02 -0.21 3.90
N SER A 188 -5.16 -0.11 2.89
CA SER A 188 -3.71 -0.31 3.04
C SER A 188 -3.08 0.73 3.95
N ARG A 189 -3.44 2.00 3.79
CA ARG A 189 -2.98 3.09 4.66
C ARG A 189 -3.41 2.86 6.09
N GLN A 190 -4.67 2.52 6.33
CA GLN A 190 -5.18 2.25 7.68
C GLN A 190 -4.44 1.08 8.34
N LEU A 191 -4.21 -0.01 7.62
CA LEU A 191 -3.44 -1.15 8.11
C LEU A 191 -2.01 -0.76 8.48
N LEU A 192 -1.30 -0.02 7.61
CA LEU A 192 0.07 0.42 7.87
C LEU A 192 0.16 1.38 9.06
N VAL A 193 -0.82 2.27 9.24
CA VAL A 193 -0.89 3.14 10.42
C VAL A 193 -1.08 2.32 11.70
N VAL A 194 -1.99 1.34 11.70
CA VAL A 194 -2.22 0.47 12.85
C VAL A 194 -0.96 -0.35 13.18
N LEU A 195 -0.31 -0.94 12.18
CA LEU A 195 0.94 -1.69 12.36
C LEU A 195 2.08 -0.80 12.87
N GLY A 196 2.19 0.42 12.35
CA GLY A 196 3.17 1.40 12.80
C GLY A 196 2.97 1.82 14.25
N LEU A 197 1.73 2.13 14.63
CA LEU A 197 1.37 2.49 16.02
C LEU A 197 1.60 1.31 16.98
N ALA A 198 1.18 0.09 16.60
CA ALA A 198 1.42 -1.11 17.40
C ALA A 198 2.92 -1.35 17.61
N SER A 199 3.72 -1.23 16.54
CA SER A 199 5.18 -1.38 16.60
C SER A 199 5.82 -0.32 17.49
N ALA A 200 5.38 0.93 17.39
CA ALA A 200 5.86 2.02 18.25
C ALA A 200 5.52 1.79 19.73
N LEU A 201 4.30 1.35 20.04
CA LEU A 201 3.90 1.03 21.42
C LEU A 201 4.73 -0.13 22.00
N ILE A 202 4.97 -1.17 21.20
CA ILE A 202 5.85 -2.29 21.59
C ILE A 202 7.28 -1.78 21.82
N ALA A 203 7.80 -0.93 20.94
CA ALA A 203 9.13 -0.34 21.06
C ALA A 203 9.30 0.46 22.35
N VAL A 204 8.33 1.33 22.66
CA VAL A 204 8.33 2.16 23.87
C VAL A 204 8.23 1.29 25.12
N GLY A 205 7.32 0.31 25.13
CA GLY A 205 7.18 -0.64 26.23
C GLY A 205 8.46 -1.42 26.49
N PHE A 206 9.09 -1.92 25.42
CA PHE A 206 10.34 -2.65 25.49
C PHE A 206 11.51 -1.76 25.97
N ALA A 207 11.63 -0.54 25.43
CA ALA A 207 12.66 0.42 25.83
C ALA A 207 12.54 0.79 27.31
N MET A 208 11.33 1.04 27.81
CA MET A 208 11.09 1.30 29.24
C MET A 208 11.45 0.10 30.10
N TRP A 209 11.11 -1.11 29.66
CA TRP A 209 11.43 -2.34 30.37
C TRP A 209 12.94 -2.58 30.47
N VAL A 210 13.67 -2.46 29.35
CA VAL A 210 15.13 -2.61 29.31
C VAL A 210 15.80 -1.56 30.17
N THR A 211 15.43 -0.28 30.00
CA THR A 211 15.98 0.84 30.79
C THR A 211 15.81 0.59 32.28
N ARG A 212 14.62 0.17 32.74
CA ARG A 212 14.42 -0.15 34.16
C ARG A 212 15.19 -1.39 34.61
N SER A 213 15.35 -2.38 33.75
CA SER A 213 16.03 -3.64 34.10
C SER A 213 17.56 -3.51 34.19
N ILE A 214 18.15 -2.55 33.49
CA ILE A 214 19.62 -2.36 33.44
C ILE A 214 20.03 -1.12 34.25
N THR A 215 19.42 0.03 33.99
CA THR A 215 19.86 1.31 34.58
C THR A 215 19.61 1.37 36.09
N ARG A 216 18.55 0.72 36.59
CA ARG A 216 18.25 0.73 38.03
C ARG A 216 19.26 -0.09 38.85
N PRO A 217 19.57 -1.36 38.53
CA PRO A 217 20.64 -2.09 39.21
C PRO A 217 22.02 -1.44 39.09
N LEU A 218 22.34 -0.87 37.92
CA LEU A 218 23.61 -0.15 37.75
C LEU A 218 23.72 1.09 38.64
N ARG A 219 22.64 1.88 38.77
CA ARG A 219 22.62 3.00 39.72
C ARG A 219 22.80 2.53 41.16
N GLN A 220 22.18 1.42 41.55
CA GLN A 220 22.37 0.84 42.88
C GLN A 220 23.81 0.44 43.12
N ALA A 221 24.45 -0.23 42.16
CA ALA A 221 25.86 -0.58 42.22
C ALA A 221 26.76 0.66 42.38
N VAL A 222 26.52 1.72 41.58
CA VAL A 222 27.27 2.99 41.69
C VAL A 222 27.10 3.64 43.06
N THR A 223 25.87 3.76 43.56
CA THR A 223 25.59 4.34 44.88
C THR A 223 26.25 3.55 46.01
N LEU A 224 26.23 2.22 45.92
CA LEU A 224 26.89 1.35 46.90
C LEU A 224 28.40 1.55 46.91
N SER A 225 29.05 1.52 45.75
CA SER A 225 30.49 1.74 45.64
C SER A 225 30.91 3.10 46.18
N GLN A 226 30.09 4.16 45.97
CA GLN A 226 30.33 5.48 46.53
C GLN A 226 30.25 5.49 48.07
N ARG A 227 29.28 4.79 48.67
CA ARG A 227 29.16 4.67 50.13
C ARG A 227 30.34 3.92 50.73
N VAL A 228 30.74 2.82 50.11
CA VAL A 228 31.94 2.05 50.53
C VAL A 228 33.19 2.91 50.46
N ALA A 229 33.37 3.70 49.39
CA ALA A 229 34.51 4.62 49.25
C ALA A 229 34.53 5.73 50.32
N GLN A 230 33.37 6.08 50.88
CA GLN A 230 33.24 7.03 52.01
C GLN A 230 33.41 6.34 53.39
N GLY A 231 33.67 5.03 53.43
CA GLY A 231 33.84 4.27 54.67
C GLY A 231 32.52 3.77 55.30
N HIS A 232 31.38 3.96 54.64
CA HIS A 232 30.09 3.43 55.10
C HIS A 232 29.94 1.97 54.66
N LEU A 233 30.09 1.03 55.59
CA LEU A 233 30.03 -0.43 55.34
C LEU A 233 28.73 -1.10 55.83
N ASP A 234 27.83 -0.35 56.44
CA ASP A 234 26.53 -0.78 56.99
C ASP A 234 25.44 -1.02 55.93
N ASN A 235 25.83 -1.29 54.68
CA ASN A 235 24.91 -1.32 53.54
C ASN A 235 24.20 -2.68 53.42
N GLN A 236 22.87 -2.65 53.27
CA GLN A 236 22.07 -3.85 53.01
C GLN A 236 21.90 -4.06 51.50
N ILE A 237 22.56 -5.07 50.95
CA ILE A 237 22.61 -5.31 49.50
C ILE A 237 21.70 -6.48 49.15
N THR A 238 20.60 -6.20 48.45
CA THR A 238 19.65 -7.23 48.01
C THR A 238 19.84 -7.53 46.52
N VAL A 239 20.29 -8.74 46.22
CA VAL A 239 20.41 -9.24 44.84
C VAL A 239 19.07 -9.87 44.43
N THR A 240 18.44 -9.32 43.38
CA THR A 240 17.09 -9.74 42.93
C THR A 240 17.04 -10.37 41.54
N SER A 241 18.21 -10.58 40.94
CA SER A 241 18.40 -11.01 39.55
C SER A 241 19.62 -11.94 39.44
N ARG A 242 19.63 -12.85 38.46
CA ARG A 242 20.79 -13.70 38.13
C ARG A 242 21.54 -13.29 36.86
N ASP A 243 21.12 -12.20 36.23
CA ASP A 243 21.80 -11.59 35.08
C ASP A 243 23.15 -10.94 35.47
N GLU A 244 23.84 -10.34 34.50
CA GLU A 244 25.13 -9.66 34.72
C GLU A 244 25.03 -8.51 35.74
N CYS A 245 23.88 -7.83 35.83
CA CYS A 245 23.64 -6.81 36.85
C CYS A 245 23.48 -7.43 38.25
N GLY A 246 22.82 -8.58 38.35
CA GLY A 246 22.72 -9.35 39.58
C GLY A 246 24.07 -9.85 40.06
N GLN A 247 24.88 -10.40 39.15
CA GLN A 247 26.24 -10.85 39.43
C GLN A 247 27.15 -9.70 39.88
N LEU A 248 27.00 -8.50 39.29
CA LEU A 248 27.71 -7.30 39.74
C LEU A 248 27.32 -6.90 41.18
N LEU A 249 26.01 -6.89 41.49
CA LEU A 249 25.53 -6.55 42.83
C LEU A 249 25.96 -7.60 43.87
N GLU A 250 26.01 -8.89 43.48
CA GLU A 250 26.52 -9.97 44.32
C GLU A 250 28.01 -9.79 44.61
N ALA A 251 28.83 -9.54 43.60
CA ALA A 251 30.26 -9.27 43.81
C ALA A 251 30.52 -8.05 44.70
N LEU A 252 29.71 -6.99 44.58
CA LEU A 252 29.81 -5.82 45.46
C LEU A 252 29.39 -6.12 46.90
N ARG A 253 28.44 -7.03 47.12
CA ARG A 253 28.08 -7.52 48.45
C ARG A 253 29.24 -8.26 49.10
N ASP A 254 29.81 -9.21 48.38
CA ASP A 254 30.89 -10.03 48.91
C ASP A 254 32.14 -9.17 49.23
N MET A 255 32.39 -8.11 48.43
CA MET A 255 33.40 -7.09 48.71
C MET A 255 33.11 -6.30 49.99
N ASN A 256 31.86 -5.81 50.18
CA ASN A 256 31.46 -5.06 51.37
C ASN A 256 31.58 -5.90 52.65
N ASP A 257 31.15 -7.16 52.59
CA ASP A 257 31.23 -8.10 53.71
C ASP A 257 32.70 -8.38 54.10
N SER A 258 33.56 -8.57 53.09
CA SER A 258 35.00 -8.76 53.29
C SER A 258 35.66 -7.53 53.93
N LEU A 259 35.36 -6.32 53.46
CA LEU A 259 35.86 -5.07 54.05
C LEU A 259 35.36 -4.90 55.49
N THR A 260 34.10 -5.22 55.76
CA THR A 260 33.53 -5.16 57.12
C THR A 260 34.26 -6.11 58.07
N SER A 261 34.54 -7.34 57.62
CA SER A 261 35.32 -8.32 58.39
C SER A 261 36.74 -7.81 58.66
N ILE A 262 37.43 -7.26 57.66
CA ILE A 262 38.79 -6.72 57.82
C ILE A 262 38.80 -5.57 58.83
N VAL A 263 37.88 -4.60 58.68
CA VAL A 263 37.80 -3.45 59.61
C VAL A 263 37.46 -3.91 61.04
N SER A 264 36.57 -4.90 61.19
CA SER A 264 36.24 -5.47 62.50
C SER A 264 37.45 -6.16 63.16
N GLN A 265 38.21 -6.94 62.40
CA GLN A 265 39.43 -7.60 62.88
C GLN A 265 40.50 -6.57 63.28
N VAL A 266 40.70 -5.52 62.49
CA VAL A 266 41.64 -4.43 62.81
C VAL A 266 41.22 -3.72 64.10
N ARG A 267 39.92 -3.44 64.28
CA ARG A 267 39.40 -2.81 65.50
C ARG A 267 39.58 -3.70 66.73
N GLN A 268 39.25 -4.98 66.64
CA GLN A 268 39.48 -5.95 67.73
C GLN A 268 40.96 -6.06 68.09
N GLY A 269 41.85 -6.08 67.09
CA GLY A 269 43.29 -6.06 67.30
C GLY A 269 43.76 -4.79 68.02
N ALA A 270 43.24 -3.62 67.62
CA ALA A 270 43.55 -2.35 68.27
C ALA A 270 43.04 -2.28 69.72
N ASP A 271 41.81 -2.75 69.99
CA ASP A 271 41.24 -2.80 71.36
C ASP A 271 42.02 -3.78 72.25
N GLY A 272 42.43 -4.93 71.70
CA GLY A 272 43.31 -5.89 72.37
C GLY A 272 44.67 -5.28 72.71
N MET A 273 45.28 -4.54 71.77
CA MET A 273 46.54 -3.84 71.98
C MET A 273 46.40 -2.72 73.02
N ALA A 274 45.32 -1.94 72.98
CA ALA A 274 45.04 -0.91 73.98
C ALA A 274 44.89 -1.50 75.39
N THR A 275 44.15 -2.62 75.50
CA THR A 275 43.98 -3.35 76.77
C THR A 275 45.33 -3.86 77.31
N ALA A 276 46.15 -4.49 76.45
CA ALA A 276 47.48 -4.95 76.83
C ALA A 276 48.39 -3.79 77.26
N THR A 277 48.34 -2.66 76.56
CA THR A 277 49.13 -1.47 76.89
C THR A 277 48.69 -0.87 78.22
N SER A 278 47.38 -0.83 78.52
CA SER A 278 46.85 -0.41 79.82
C SER A 278 47.28 -1.35 80.95
N GLN A 279 47.30 -2.67 80.71
CA GLN A 279 47.80 -3.64 81.69
C GLN A 279 49.30 -3.46 81.96
N ILE A 280 50.11 -3.20 80.92
CA ILE A 280 51.55 -2.89 81.08
C ILE A 280 51.74 -1.59 81.86
N ALA A 281 50.99 -0.54 81.54
CA ALA A 281 51.06 0.74 82.25
C ALA A 281 50.65 0.62 83.72
N ALA A 282 49.59 -0.14 84.01
CA ALA A 282 49.14 -0.42 85.38
C ALA A 282 50.11 -1.33 86.16
N GLY A 283 50.84 -2.22 85.47
CA GLY A 283 51.87 -3.07 86.08
C GLY A 283 53.21 -2.36 86.34
N ASN A 284 53.40 -1.14 85.83
CA ASN A 284 54.60 -0.31 86.01
C ASN A 284 54.41 0.84 87.03
N LEU A 285 53.27 0.89 87.73
CA LEU A 285 52.99 1.78 88.88
C LEU A 285 53.19 1.03 90.19
#